data_AF-A0A960UQ91-F1
#
_entry.id   AF-A0A960UQ91-F1
#
_cell.length_a   1.000
_cell.length_b   1.000
_cell.length_c   1.000
_cell.angle_alpha   90.00
_cell.angle_beta   90.00
_cell.angle_gamma   90.00
#
_symmetry.space_group_name_H-M   'P 1'
#
loop_
_entity.id
_entity.type
_entity.pdbx_description
1 polymer ?
#
loop_
_entity_poly.entity_id
_entity_poly.type
_entity_poly.pdbx_seq_one_letter_code
_entity_poly.pdbx_strand_id
1 'polypeptide(L)' 'MNEKTAKLLKRYADKTGSNVRDLKKAWQGLTARERFEKRQSYLQELKGKK' A
#
# COMPACT_ATOMS: atom_id res chain seq x y z
N MET A 1 -4.64 8.03 -8.83
CA MET A 1 -3.98 7.62 -7.56
C MET A 1 -3.11 8.77 -7.09
N ASN A 2 -3.11 9.11 -5.80
CA ASN A 2 -2.33 10.25 -5.29
C ASN A 2 -0.84 9.88 -5.11
N GLU A 3 0.08 10.86 -5.20
CA GLU A 3 1.54 10.65 -5.08
C GLU A 3 1.91 10.01 -3.73
N LYS A 4 1.25 10.42 -2.65
CA LYS A 4 1.41 9.85 -1.30
C LYS A 4 1.12 8.34 -1.27
N THR A 5 0.08 7.89 -1.97
CA THR A 5 -0.27 6.48 -2.09
C THR A 5 0.77 5.72 -2.90
N ALA A 6 1.29 6.31 -3.99
CA ALA A 6 2.37 5.70 -4.77
C ALA A 6 3.61 5.43 -3.92
N LYS A 7 4.00 6.42 -3.11
CA LYS A 7 5.13 6.32 -2.15
C LYS A 7 4.86 5.25 -1.09
N LEU A 8 3.64 5.17 -0.55
CA LEU A 8 3.25 4.15 0.43
C LEU A 8 3.38 2.73 -0.14
N LEU A 9 2.79 2.49 -1.32
CA LEU A 9 2.84 1.18 -1.98
C LEU A 9 4.27 0.79 -2.33
N LYS A 10 5.12 1.74 -2.75
CA LYS A 10 6.54 1.49 -3.01
C LYS A 10 7.28 1.07 -1.73
N ARG A 11 7.08 1.78 -0.61
CA ARG A 11 7.69 1.40 0.67
C ARG A 11 7.21 0.04 1.18
N TYR A 12 5.92 -0.25 1.00
CA TYR A 12 5.36 -1.54 1.38
C TYR A 12 5.90 -2.67 0.51
N ALA A 13 5.98 -2.48 -0.81
CA ALA A 13 6.61 -3.40 -1.76
C ALA A 13 8.04 -3.75 -1.33
N ASP A 14 8.85 -2.71 -1.07
CA ASP A 14 10.25 -2.84 -0.65
C ASP A 14 10.40 -3.64 0.66
N LYS A 15 9.54 -3.39 1.66
CA LYS A 15 9.59 -4.08 2.96
C LYS A 15 9.12 -5.54 2.91
N THR A 16 8.19 -5.87 2.02
CA THR A 16 7.55 -7.20 1.94
C THR A 16 8.11 -8.07 0.82
N GLY A 17 8.91 -7.50 -0.10
CA GLY A 17 9.33 -8.16 -1.33
C GLY A 17 8.23 -8.25 -2.40
N SER A 18 7.09 -7.59 -2.19
CA SER A 18 5.97 -7.60 -3.14
C SER A 18 6.25 -6.73 -4.36
N ASN A 19 5.62 -7.03 -5.51
CA ASN A 19 5.75 -6.19 -6.70
C ASN A 19 4.89 -4.93 -6.60
N VAL A 20 5.51 -3.75 -6.73
CA VAL A 20 4.79 -2.47 -6.66
C VAL A 20 3.73 -2.31 -7.76
N ARG A 21 3.91 -2.95 -8.91
CA ARG A 21 2.99 -2.88 -10.05
C ARG A 21 1.70 -3.63 -9.75
N ASP A 22 1.79 -4.82 -9.15
CA ASP A 22 0.63 -5.57 -8.67
C ASP A 22 -0.10 -4.85 -7.56
N LEU A 23 0.62 -4.27 -6.59
CA LEU A 23 0.01 -3.47 -5.53
C LEU A 23 -0.76 -2.26 -6.09
N LYS A 24 -0.23 -1.59 -7.11
CA LYS A 24 -0.93 -0.50 -7.80
C LYS A 24 -2.17 -0.99 -8.53
N LYS A 25 -2.09 -2.13 -9.23
CA LYS A 25 -3.22 -2.72 -9.94
C LYS A 25 -4.33 -3.13 -8.98
N ALA A 26 -3.99 -3.81 -7.88
CA ALA A 26 -4.90 -4.14 -6.81
C ALA A 26 -5.55 -2.88 -6.24
N TRP A 27 -4.75 -1.85 -5.92
CA TRP A 27 -5.25 -0.58 -5.39
C TRP A 27 -6.27 0.11 -6.29
N GLN A 28 -6.08 0.05 -7.61
CA GLN A 28 -7.02 0.65 -8.57
C GLN A 28 -8.37 -0.07 -8.60
N GLY A 29 -8.40 -1.39 -8.38
CA GLY A 29 -9.64 -2.17 -8.30
C GLY A 29 -10.44 -1.98 -7.00
N LEU A 30 -9.82 -1.44 -5.94
CA LEU A 30 -10.47 -1.23 -4.65
C LEU A 30 -11.38 0.00 -4.62
N THR A 31 -12.47 -0.09 -3.87
CA THR A 31 -13.36 1.02 -3.52
C THR A 31 -12.70 2.00 -2.53
N ALA A 32 -13.32 3.16 -2.31
CA ALA A 32 -12.79 4.17 -1.39
C ALA A 32 -12.64 3.63 0.05
N ARG A 33 -13.58 2.81 0.52
CA ARG A 33 -13.55 2.19 1.84
C ARG A 33 -12.38 1.21 1.96
N GLU A 34 -12.27 0.29 1.01
CA GLU A 34 -11.20 -0.71 1.01
C GLU A 34 -9.81 -0.09 0.88
N ARG A 35 -9.67 0.98 0.09
CA ARG A 35 -8.42 1.75 0.02
C ARG A 35 -8.05 2.34 1.37
N PHE A 36 -9.01 2.84 2.14
CA PHE A 36 -8.74 3.34 3.49
C PHE A 36 -8.28 2.22 4.42
N GLU A 37 -8.98 1.09 4.44
CA GLU A 37 -8.64 -0.09 5.27
C GLU A 37 -7.24 -0.63 4.92
N LYS A 38 -6.95 -0.84 3.62
CA LYS A 38 -5.62 -1.26 3.13
C LYS A 38 -4.54 -0.25 3.47
N ARG A 39 -4.81 1.06 3.38
CA ARG A 39 -3.85 2.09 3.77
C ARG A 39 -3.43 1.94 5.23
N GLN A 40 -4.39 1.76 6.13
CA GLN A 40 -4.13 1.60 7.55
C GLN A 40 -3.32 0.34 7.81
N SER A 41 -3.70 -0.78 7.18
CA SER A 41 -2.96 -2.04 7.26
C SER A 41 -1.49 -1.88 6.83
N TYR A 42 -1.23 -1.26 5.67
CA TYR A 42 0.14 -1.00 5.21
C TYR A 42 0.94 -0.10 6.16
N LEU A 43 0.30 0.93 6.73
CA LEU A 43 0.97 1.81 7.70
C LEU A 43 1.31 1.08 9.00
N GLN A 44 0.43 0.19 9.49
CA GLN A 44 0.69 -0.64 10.66
C GLN A 44 1.84 -1.62 10.42
N GLU A 45 1.84 -2.33 9.28
CA GLU A 45 2.93 -3.23 8.92
C GLU A 45 4.26 -2.49 8.74
N LEU A 46 4.23 -1.27 8.20
CA LEU A 46 5.41 -0.42 8.10
C LEU A 46 5.92 0.04 9.48
N LYS A 47 5.03 0.34 10.43
CA LYS A 47 5.37 0.79 11.80
C LYS A 47 5.83 -0.35 12.72
N GLY A 48 5.35 -1.58 12.49
CA GLY A 48 5.54 -2.73 13.39
C GLY A 48 6.84 -3.54 13.28
N LYS A 49 7.81 -3.16 12.44
CA LYS A 49 9.18 -3.70 12.56
C LYS A 49 10.09 -2.59 13.08
N LYS A 50 10.32 -2.58 14.39
CA LYS A 50 11.43 -1.90 15.04
C LYS A 50 12.12 -2.93 15.92
#